data_AF-A0A1I0S4X9-F1
#
_entry.id   AF-A0A1I0S4X9-F1
#
_cell.length_a   1.000
_cell.length_b   1.000
_cell.length_c   1.000
_cell.angle_alpha   90.00
_cell.angle_beta   90.00
_cell.angle_gamma   90.00
#
_symmetry.space_group_name_H-M   'P 1'
#
loop_
_entity.id
_entity.type
_entity.pdbx_description
1 polymer ?
#
loop_
_entity_poly.entity_id
_entity_poly.type
_entity_poly.pdbx_seq_one_letter_code
_entity_poly.pdbx_strand_id
1 'polypeptide(L)'
;MNKHTPTTDKLHALFKNVHTVVIKEGGVHDNSAMGNEVRLTLSLPEKIARLSSLLNIEEPKERFYCMCAGDYAIELYSDHLLPETIGFHHEYSIRYYQWNSDAILLTRKELLHFLSEEGFSDPLEKYLKNEAESTIERIRERDWFWEAPKSFSRHLSEIKDFSTEYLPVLMEDLTVEIPDTQQRIIALLQLYGRSKQLWSGYPSYENVPAELLQTFDFSAIIQAYEYSDKNYKTRRGLGRFLCSFEFKKQRKKYLALISPNLTEELLKCFLAIGDEHGVMEIRKLATAIK
;
A
#
# COMPACT_ATOMS: atom_id res chain seq x y z
N MET A 1 -5.87 8.42 -34.56
CA MET A 1 -4.50 8.07 -35.00
C MET A 1 -4.14 6.70 -34.43
N ASN A 2 -3.42 5.86 -35.18
CA ASN A 2 -2.98 4.56 -34.68
C ASN A 2 -1.86 4.74 -33.66
N LYS A 3 -2.17 4.44 -32.39
CA LYS A 3 -1.16 4.42 -31.31
C LYS A 3 -0.17 3.28 -31.54
N HIS A 4 1.10 3.49 -31.25
CA HIS A 4 2.16 2.51 -31.44
C HIS A 4 2.75 2.02 -30.12
N THR A 5 3.47 0.89 -30.14
CA THR A 5 4.21 0.40 -28.98
C THR A 5 5.31 1.39 -28.58
N PRO A 6 5.52 1.65 -27.28
CA PRO A 6 6.67 2.39 -26.77
C PRO A 6 7.99 1.75 -27.20
N THR A 7 8.94 2.56 -27.66
CA THR A 7 10.34 2.14 -27.86
C THR A 7 11.27 3.27 -27.44
N THR A 8 12.45 2.92 -26.94
CA THR A 8 13.46 3.92 -26.55
C THR A 8 13.87 4.78 -27.75
N ASP A 9 14.01 4.18 -28.93
CA ASP A 9 14.36 4.91 -30.15
C ASP A 9 13.34 5.98 -30.53
N LYS A 10 12.04 5.67 -30.42
CA LYS A 10 10.97 6.63 -30.72
C LYS A 10 10.89 7.74 -29.68
N LEU A 11 11.18 7.42 -28.42
CA LEU A 11 11.26 8.40 -27.35
C LEU A 11 12.42 9.38 -27.58
N HIS A 12 13.61 8.87 -27.89
CA HIS A 12 14.78 9.70 -28.21
C HIS A 12 14.56 10.55 -29.47
N ALA A 13 13.80 10.04 -30.45
CA ALA A 13 13.44 10.81 -31.63
C ALA A 13 12.65 12.10 -31.30
N LEU A 14 11.91 12.14 -30.18
CA LEU A 14 11.21 13.35 -29.73
C LEU A 14 12.17 14.46 -29.32
N PHE A 15 13.39 14.13 -28.91
CA PHE A 15 14.41 15.10 -28.51
C PHE A 15 15.17 15.71 -29.69
N LYS A 16 14.91 15.25 -30.92
CA LYS A 16 15.57 15.80 -32.12
C LYS A 16 15.14 17.25 -32.35
N ASN A 17 16.10 18.15 -32.39
CA ASN A 17 15.92 19.61 -32.54
C ASN A 17 15.18 20.28 -31.37
N VAL A 18 15.13 19.64 -30.20
CA VAL A 18 14.63 20.26 -28.97
C VAL A 18 15.71 21.20 -28.44
N HIS A 19 15.34 22.46 -28.21
CA HIS A 19 16.23 23.49 -27.67
C HIS A 19 15.89 23.88 -26.22
N THR A 20 14.65 23.61 -25.79
CA THR A 20 14.21 23.81 -24.41
C THR A 20 13.35 22.64 -23.96
N VAL A 21 13.62 22.15 -22.74
CA VAL A 21 12.73 21.23 -22.03
C VAL A 21 12.17 21.96 -20.80
N VAL A 22 10.87 21.88 -20.61
CA VAL A 22 10.18 22.43 -19.44
C VAL A 22 9.49 21.30 -18.69
N ILE A 23 9.75 21.16 -17.40
CA ILE A 23 9.02 20.25 -16.54
C ILE A 23 8.02 21.05 -15.71
N LYS A 24 6.75 20.69 -15.82
CA LYS A 24 5.64 21.31 -15.10
C LYS A 24 5.03 20.36 -14.08
N GLU A 25 4.46 20.94 -13.03
CA GLU A 25 3.65 20.20 -12.07
C GLU A 25 2.35 19.71 -12.72
N GLY A 26 1.91 18.51 -12.34
CA GLY A 26 0.71 17.88 -12.84
C GLY A 26 0.97 16.96 -14.03
N GLY A 27 0.01 16.10 -14.32
CA GLY A 27 0.10 15.11 -15.39
C GLY A 27 -0.12 15.65 -16.79
N VAL A 28 -0.38 14.73 -17.72
CA VAL A 28 -0.64 15.01 -19.13
C VAL A 28 -2.03 14.53 -19.52
N HIS A 29 -2.74 15.35 -20.28
CA HIS A 29 -4.00 15.00 -20.93
C HIS A 29 -3.94 15.43 -22.40
N ASP A 30 -4.23 14.52 -23.34
CA ASP A 30 -4.25 14.79 -24.78
C ASP A 30 -3.05 15.59 -25.31
N ASN A 31 -1.83 15.15 -24.96
CA ASN A 31 -0.55 15.78 -25.32
C ASN A 31 -0.30 17.18 -24.73
N SER A 32 -1.05 17.58 -23.70
CA SER A 32 -0.88 18.86 -23.02
C SER A 32 -0.64 18.68 -21.53
N ALA A 33 0.26 19.50 -20.96
CA ALA A 33 0.43 19.58 -19.52
C ALA A 33 -0.88 20.06 -18.87
N MET A 34 -1.29 19.42 -17.76
CA MET A 34 -2.48 19.82 -17.02
C MET A 34 -2.22 21.01 -16.09
N GLY A 35 -0.99 21.18 -15.62
CA GLY A 35 -0.58 22.32 -14.79
C GLY A 35 0.28 23.32 -15.56
N ASN A 36 0.37 24.54 -15.01
CA ASN A 36 1.15 25.64 -15.58
C ASN A 36 2.39 25.99 -14.75
N GLU A 37 2.51 25.44 -13.53
CA GLU A 37 3.64 25.70 -12.65
C GLU A 37 4.90 25.01 -13.20
N VAL A 38 5.90 25.80 -13.56
CA VAL A 38 7.19 25.31 -14.04
C VAL A 38 8.08 24.96 -12.85
N ARG A 39 8.52 23.70 -12.78
CA ARG A 39 9.43 23.19 -11.75
C ARG A 39 10.89 23.17 -12.21
N LEU A 40 11.13 22.99 -13.52
CA LEU A 40 12.46 22.97 -14.11
C LEU A 40 12.44 23.44 -15.57
N THR A 41 13.46 24.18 -15.99
CA THR A 41 13.72 24.52 -17.39
C THR A 41 15.16 24.17 -17.75
N LEU A 42 15.33 23.38 -18.81
CA LEU A 42 16.65 23.04 -19.37
C LEU A 42 16.76 23.65 -20.77
N SER A 43 17.79 24.48 -20.99
CA SER A 43 18.07 25.08 -22.31
C SER A 43 19.49 24.83 -22.81
N LEU A 44 20.33 24.18 -22.01
CA LEU A 44 21.69 23.81 -22.40
C LEU A 44 21.67 22.48 -23.19
N PRO A 45 22.22 22.42 -24.42
CA PRO A 45 22.17 21.23 -25.26
C PRO A 45 22.68 19.95 -24.59
N GLU A 46 23.75 20.05 -23.82
CA GLU A 46 24.34 18.92 -23.08
C GLU A 46 23.40 18.38 -21.99
N LYS A 47 22.62 19.25 -21.34
CA LYS A 47 21.63 18.85 -20.33
C LYS A 47 20.41 18.19 -20.97
N ILE A 48 19.95 18.71 -22.10
CA ILE A 48 18.86 18.12 -22.88
C ILE A 48 19.26 16.74 -23.41
N ALA A 49 20.48 16.63 -23.96
CA ALA A 49 21.04 15.35 -24.41
C ALA A 49 21.17 14.36 -23.24
N ARG A 50 21.62 14.84 -22.06
CA ARG A 50 21.70 14.01 -20.84
C ARG A 50 20.33 13.52 -20.41
N LEU A 51 19.33 14.41 -20.33
CA LEU A 51 17.95 14.05 -20.02
C LEU A 51 17.41 12.98 -20.98
N SER A 52 17.56 13.21 -22.29
CA SER A 52 17.17 12.23 -23.32
C SER A 52 17.82 10.87 -23.06
N SER A 53 19.13 10.83 -22.79
CA SER A 53 19.86 9.58 -22.55
C SER A 53 19.45 8.85 -21.28
N LEU A 54 18.84 9.54 -20.31
CA LEU A 54 18.35 8.99 -19.05
C LEU A 54 16.88 8.58 -19.12
N LEU A 55 16.19 8.91 -20.21
CA LEU A 55 14.84 8.45 -20.50
C LEU A 55 14.89 7.16 -21.32
N ASN A 56 15.50 6.11 -20.77
CA ASN A 56 15.42 4.77 -21.37
C ASN A 56 14.26 4.00 -20.76
N ILE A 57 13.55 3.24 -21.59
CA ILE A 57 12.39 2.47 -21.16
C ILE A 57 12.60 0.96 -21.32
N GLU A 58 11.94 0.18 -20.47
CA GLU A 58 11.70 -1.23 -20.74
C GLU A 58 10.59 -1.32 -21.79
N GLU A 59 10.94 -1.84 -22.97
CA GLU A 59 9.95 -2.01 -24.05
C GLU A 59 8.89 -3.03 -23.62
N PRO A 60 7.62 -2.61 -23.47
CA PRO A 60 6.62 -3.42 -22.81
C PRO A 60 6.24 -4.63 -23.66
N LYS A 61 6.40 -5.84 -23.11
CA LYS A 61 5.87 -7.09 -23.70
C LYS A 61 4.35 -7.17 -23.60
N GLU A 62 3.80 -6.57 -22.56
CA GLU A 62 2.37 -6.49 -22.28
C GLU A 62 1.96 -5.04 -22.04
N ARG A 63 0.72 -4.69 -22.39
CA ARG A 63 0.23 -3.33 -22.20
C ARG A 63 0.02 -3.05 -20.72
N PHE A 64 0.62 -1.96 -20.25
CA PHE A 64 0.42 -1.42 -18.91
C PHE A 64 -0.06 0.03 -19.01
N TYR A 65 -0.95 0.43 -18.11
CA TYR A 65 -1.41 1.81 -17.98
C TYR A 65 -1.55 2.18 -16.51
N CYS A 66 -0.90 3.26 -16.11
CA CYS A 66 -1.18 3.92 -14.86
C CYS A 66 -2.55 4.61 -14.92
N MET A 67 -3.36 4.49 -13.87
CA MET A 67 -4.71 5.07 -13.84
C MET A 67 -4.73 6.57 -13.47
N CYS A 68 -3.56 7.18 -13.24
CA CYS A 68 -3.43 8.62 -12.99
C CYS A 68 -3.07 9.39 -14.28
N ALA A 69 -3.10 10.72 -14.20
CA ALA A 69 -2.62 11.59 -15.27
C ALA A 69 -1.08 11.75 -15.30
N GLY A 70 -0.40 11.36 -14.22
CA GLY A 70 1.03 11.63 -13.99
C GLY A 70 1.22 12.64 -12.85
N ASP A 71 2.43 12.69 -12.31
CA ASP A 71 2.85 13.69 -11.31
C ASP A 71 3.41 14.95 -11.99
N TYR A 72 4.08 14.77 -13.14
CA TYR A 72 4.73 15.86 -13.89
C TYR A 72 4.53 15.72 -15.40
N ALA A 73 4.62 16.84 -16.11
CA ALA A 73 4.60 16.92 -17.56
C ALA A 73 5.94 17.47 -18.07
N ILE A 74 6.57 16.77 -19.00
CA ILE A 74 7.82 17.16 -19.65
C ILE A 74 7.46 17.65 -21.06
N GLU A 75 7.52 18.96 -21.26
CA GLU A 75 7.26 19.61 -22.54
C GLU A 75 8.56 19.83 -23.30
N LEU A 76 8.58 19.40 -24.56
CA LEU A 76 9.73 19.44 -25.45
C LEU A 76 9.53 20.53 -26.52
N TYR A 77 10.21 21.67 -26.38
CA TYR A 77 10.07 22.81 -27.28
C TYR A 77 11.11 22.78 -28.41
N SER A 78 10.62 23.00 -29.63
CA SER A 78 11.42 23.25 -30.84
C SER A 78 10.94 24.55 -31.50
N ASP A 79 11.78 25.20 -32.32
CA ASP A 79 11.67 26.63 -32.67
C ASP A 79 10.29 27.08 -33.20
N HIS A 80 9.52 26.16 -33.82
CA HIS A 80 8.29 26.49 -34.54
C HIS A 80 7.13 25.50 -34.34
N LEU A 81 7.23 24.57 -33.38
CA LEU A 81 6.19 23.56 -33.16
C LEU A 81 5.57 23.70 -31.76
N LEU A 82 4.32 23.25 -31.64
CA LEU A 82 3.74 22.99 -30.32
C LEU A 82 4.61 21.95 -29.61
N PRO A 83 4.82 22.10 -28.29
CA PRO A 83 5.66 21.15 -27.58
C PRO A 83 5.04 19.76 -27.61
N GLU A 84 5.88 18.74 -27.78
CA GLU A 84 5.49 17.38 -27.47
C GLU A 84 5.53 17.19 -25.96
N THR A 85 4.53 16.52 -25.38
CA THR A 85 4.42 16.37 -23.93
C THR A 85 4.50 14.91 -23.50
N ILE A 86 5.44 14.63 -22.60
CA ILE A 86 5.61 13.32 -21.96
C ILE A 86 5.10 13.42 -20.52
N GLY A 87 4.20 12.53 -20.12
CA GLY A 87 3.78 12.41 -18.72
C GLY A 87 4.79 11.57 -17.93
N PHE A 88 5.16 12.03 -16.74
CA PHE A 88 6.02 11.31 -15.79
C PHE A 88 5.20 10.86 -14.58
N HIS A 89 5.13 9.55 -14.37
CA HIS A 89 4.24 8.90 -13.41
C HIS A 89 5.04 8.24 -12.29
N HIS A 90 4.77 8.66 -11.05
CA HIS A 90 5.21 8.03 -9.80
C HIS A 90 6.70 7.71 -9.77
N GLU A 91 7.50 8.63 -10.31
CA GLU A 91 8.95 8.49 -10.41
C GLU A 91 9.38 7.21 -11.18
N TYR A 92 8.49 6.53 -11.90
CA TYR A 92 8.65 5.13 -12.31
C TYR A 92 8.40 4.87 -13.79
N SER A 93 7.36 5.46 -14.36
CA SER A 93 6.96 5.23 -15.75
C SER A 93 6.68 6.53 -16.48
N ILE A 94 6.71 6.48 -17.80
CA ILE A 94 6.37 7.60 -18.66
C ILE A 94 5.25 7.26 -19.63
N ARG A 95 4.52 8.30 -20.05
CA ARG A 95 3.42 8.23 -21.00
C ARG A 95 3.65 9.21 -22.14
N TYR A 96 3.45 8.78 -23.37
CA TYR A 96 3.40 9.65 -24.54
C TYR A 96 2.10 9.40 -25.31
N TYR A 97 1.44 10.45 -25.80
CA TYR A 97 0.06 10.33 -26.32
C TYR A 97 -0.07 9.43 -27.55
N GLN A 98 1.01 9.29 -28.36
CA GLN A 98 1.04 8.38 -29.49
C GLN A 98 1.30 6.92 -29.10
N TRP A 99 1.54 6.63 -27.82
CA TRP A 99 1.76 5.26 -27.34
C TRP A 99 0.48 4.54 -26.95
N ASN A 100 0.51 3.23 -27.12
CA ASN A 100 -0.57 2.29 -26.77
C ASN A 100 -0.38 1.63 -25.39
N SER A 101 0.56 2.13 -24.59
CA SER A 101 0.78 1.80 -23.18
C SER A 101 1.70 2.85 -22.55
N ASP A 102 1.79 2.84 -21.23
CA ASP A 102 2.89 3.47 -20.52
C ASP A 102 4.13 2.58 -20.60
N ALA A 103 5.30 3.12 -20.26
CA ALA A 103 6.55 2.39 -20.26
C ALA A 103 7.37 2.67 -18.99
N ILE A 104 7.98 1.63 -18.44
CA ILE A 104 8.77 1.69 -17.20
C ILE A 104 10.16 2.26 -17.51
N LEU A 105 10.69 3.14 -16.67
CA LEU A 105 12.04 3.69 -16.82
C LEU A 105 13.11 2.71 -16.34
N LEU A 106 14.09 2.41 -17.20
CA LEU A 106 15.26 1.57 -16.86
C LEU A 106 16.28 2.33 -16.00
N THR A 107 16.53 3.60 -16.33
CA THR A 107 17.53 4.47 -15.68
C THR A 107 16.87 5.43 -14.68
N ARG A 108 15.89 4.90 -13.93
CA ARG A 108 15.07 5.69 -13.00
C ARG A 108 15.91 6.45 -11.97
N LYS A 109 16.83 5.78 -11.28
CA LYS A 109 17.60 6.39 -10.18
C LYS A 109 18.48 7.51 -10.72
N GLU A 110 19.15 7.26 -11.83
CA GLU A 110 20.04 8.19 -12.51
C GLU A 110 19.28 9.42 -13.02
N LEU A 111 18.07 9.23 -13.57
CA LEU A 111 17.18 10.32 -13.95
C LEU A 111 16.82 11.21 -12.75
N LEU A 112 16.38 10.61 -11.64
CA LEU A 112 15.97 11.36 -10.45
C LEU A 112 17.13 12.15 -9.82
N HIS A 113 18.33 11.56 -9.80
CA HIS A 113 19.54 12.26 -9.36
C HIS A 113 19.88 13.43 -10.29
N PHE A 114 19.85 13.22 -11.60
CA PHE A 114 20.07 14.30 -12.57
C PHE A 114 19.06 15.45 -12.39
N LEU A 115 17.77 15.15 -12.24
CA LEU A 115 16.76 16.20 -12.02
C LEU A 115 17.03 16.98 -10.72
N SER A 116 17.45 16.30 -9.66
CA SER A 116 17.81 16.94 -8.38
C SER A 116 19.05 17.84 -8.53
N GLU A 117 20.09 17.39 -9.23
CA GLU A 117 21.29 18.19 -9.54
C GLU A 117 20.97 19.44 -10.36
N GLU A 118 19.93 19.37 -11.19
CA GLU A 118 19.40 20.49 -11.97
C GLU A 118 18.44 21.41 -11.18
N GLY A 119 18.22 21.14 -9.89
CA GLY A 119 17.42 21.97 -9.00
C GLY A 119 15.98 21.49 -8.79
N PHE A 120 15.62 20.30 -9.27
CA PHE A 120 14.30 19.70 -9.11
C PHE A 120 14.37 18.42 -8.26
N SER A 121 14.45 18.61 -6.93
CA SER A 121 14.72 17.53 -5.97
C SER A 121 13.49 16.73 -5.53
N ASP A 122 12.27 17.28 -5.61
CA ASP A 122 11.05 16.64 -5.08
C ASP A 122 10.87 15.18 -5.54
N PRO A 123 11.07 14.81 -6.83
CA PRO A 123 10.91 13.44 -7.27
C PRO A 123 11.90 12.48 -6.60
N LEU A 124 13.15 12.90 -6.41
CA LEU A 124 14.16 12.09 -5.73
C LEU A 124 13.84 11.93 -4.25
N GLU A 125 13.40 13.00 -3.58
CA GLU A 125 13.01 12.96 -2.16
C GLU A 125 11.83 12.00 -1.94
N LYS A 126 10.80 12.09 -2.79
CA LYS A 126 9.64 11.18 -2.76
C LYS A 126 10.05 9.74 -3.04
N TYR A 127 10.92 9.52 -4.02
CA TYR A 127 11.47 8.19 -4.32
C TYR A 127 12.19 7.57 -3.11
N LEU A 128 13.10 8.33 -2.48
CA LEU A 128 13.89 7.86 -1.34
C LEU A 128 13.01 7.58 -0.12
N LYS A 129 12.01 8.44 0.13
CA LYS A 129 11.01 8.22 1.17
C LYS A 129 10.23 6.92 0.93
N ASN A 130 9.73 6.71 -0.29
CA ASN A 130 9.00 5.49 -0.64
C ASN A 130 9.88 4.23 -0.55
N GLU A 131 11.16 4.31 -0.92
CA GLU A 131 12.12 3.20 -0.81
C GLU A 131 12.39 2.84 0.66
N ALA A 132 12.54 3.84 1.53
CA ALA A 132 12.70 3.66 2.97
C ALA A 132 11.43 3.05 3.60
N GLU A 133 10.26 3.59 3.27
CA GLU A 133 8.97 3.07 3.74
C GLU A 133 8.74 1.63 3.26
N SER A 134 9.01 1.32 1.98
CA SER A 134 8.91 -0.04 1.43
C SER A 134 9.85 -1.02 2.15
N THR A 135 11.05 -0.58 2.52
CA THR A 135 11.99 -1.41 3.28
C THR A 135 11.46 -1.71 4.67
N ILE A 136 10.92 -0.70 5.36
CA ILE A 136 10.28 -0.87 6.66
C ILE A 136 9.07 -1.80 6.57
N GLU A 137 8.23 -1.65 5.54
CA GLU A 137 7.06 -2.51 5.30
C GLU A 137 7.45 -3.96 5.00
N ARG A 138 8.51 -4.21 4.21
CA ARG A 138 9.03 -5.58 3.99
C ARG A 138 9.54 -6.23 5.28
N ILE A 139 10.21 -5.46 6.14
CA ILE A 139 10.65 -5.95 7.45
C ILE A 139 9.43 -6.27 8.32
N ARG A 140 8.43 -5.38 8.36
CA ARG A 140 7.17 -5.60 9.10
C ARG A 140 6.44 -6.84 8.62
N GLU A 141 6.30 -7.01 7.30
CA GLU A 141 5.71 -8.19 6.68
C GLU A 141 6.44 -9.46 7.11
N ARG A 142 7.76 -9.50 6.93
CA ARG A 142 8.58 -10.64 7.33
C ARG A 142 8.43 -10.96 8.81
N ASP A 143 8.52 -9.96 9.68
CA ASP A 143 8.40 -10.13 11.14
C ASP A 143 6.99 -10.55 11.56
N TRP A 144 5.96 -10.20 10.78
CA TRP A 144 4.59 -10.67 10.98
C TRP A 144 4.47 -12.15 10.62
N PHE A 145 4.94 -12.56 9.43
CA PHE A 145 4.90 -13.96 8.98
C PHE A 145 5.80 -14.87 9.81
N TRP A 146 6.92 -14.36 10.35
CA TRP A 146 7.80 -15.11 11.25
C TRP A 146 7.08 -15.58 12.52
N GLU A 147 6.06 -14.84 12.95
CA GLU A 147 5.33 -15.12 14.19
C GLU A 147 3.89 -15.55 14.00
N ALA A 148 3.40 -15.50 12.77
CA ALA A 148 2.20 -16.22 12.40
C ALA A 148 2.45 -17.74 12.53
N PRO A 149 1.39 -18.54 12.77
CA PRO A 149 1.47 -19.98 12.57
C PRO A 149 2.07 -20.32 11.21
N LYS A 150 2.87 -21.39 11.14
CA LYS A 150 3.61 -21.78 9.92
C LYS A 150 2.68 -22.02 8.73
N SER A 151 1.42 -22.40 8.99
CA SER A 151 0.37 -22.51 7.97
C SER A 151 0.21 -21.23 7.14
N PHE A 152 0.32 -20.03 7.73
CA PHE A 152 0.20 -18.75 6.99
C PHE A 152 1.27 -18.59 5.91
N SER A 153 2.49 -19.07 6.16
CA SER A 153 3.59 -18.96 5.18
C SER A 153 3.35 -19.82 3.94
N ARG A 154 2.55 -20.88 4.04
CA ARG A 154 2.18 -21.74 2.89
C ARG A 154 1.21 -21.07 1.94
N HIS A 155 0.42 -20.12 2.44
CA HIS A 155 -0.61 -19.39 1.69
C HIS A 155 -0.20 -17.94 1.41
N LEU A 156 1.11 -17.64 1.45
CA LEU A 156 1.62 -16.27 1.33
C LEU A 156 1.23 -15.60 0.00
N SER A 157 1.26 -16.35 -1.11
CA SER A 157 0.84 -15.88 -2.43
C SER A 157 -0.63 -15.47 -2.42
N GLU A 158 -1.49 -16.34 -1.92
CA GLU A 158 -2.94 -16.18 -1.90
C GLU A 158 -3.36 -15.04 -0.98
N ILE A 159 -2.67 -14.90 0.16
CA ILE A 159 -2.80 -13.77 1.08
C ILE A 159 -2.44 -12.45 0.36
N LYS A 160 -1.37 -12.42 -0.44
CA LYS A 160 -0.92 -11.23 -1.17
C LYS A 160 -1.83 -10.88 -2.35
N ASP A 161 -2.46 -11.88 -2.95
CA ASP A 161 -3.38 -11.71 -4.08
C ASP A 161 -4.81 -11.31 -3.63
N PHE A 162 -5.03 -11.12 -2.33
CA PHE A 162 -6.33 -10.75 -1.74
C PHE A 162 -7.47 -11.72 -2.09
N SER A 163 -7.14 -12.97 -2.43
CA SER A 163 -8.16 -14.02 -2.59
C SER A 163 -8.75 -14.37 -1.23
N THR A 164 -10.02 -14.77 -1.15
CA THR A 164 -10.59 -15.35 0.09
C THR A 164 -10.82 -16.85 -0.02
N GLU A 165 -10.58 -17.43 -1.20
CA GLU A 165 -10.84 -18.84 -1.48
C GLU A 165 -9.91 -19.78 -0.71
N TYR A 166 -8.75 -19.27 -0.28
CA TYR A 166 -7.77 -20.04 0.49
C TYR A 166 -8.10 -20.16 1.99
N LEU A 167 -9.03 -19.34 2.52
CA LEU A 167 -9.30 -19.30 3.97
C LEU A 167 -9.72 -20.65 4.57
N PRO A 168 -10.58 -21.47 3.92
CA PRO A 168 -10.91 -22.81 4.42
C PRO A 168 -9.67 -23.72 4.50
N VAL A 169 -8.82 -23.71 3.47
CA VAL A 169 -7.60 -24.53 3.41
C VAL A 169 -6.59 -24.06 4.48
N LEU A 170 -6.44 -22.75 4.66
CA LEU A 170 -5.62 -22.20 5.74
C LEU A 170 -6.15 -22.62 7.12
N MET A 171 -7.47 -22.66 7.32
CA MET A 171 -8.05 -23.14 8.59
C MET A 171 -7.79 -24.63 8.82
N GLU A 172 -7.82 -25.46 7.79
CA GLU A 172 -7.47 -26.89 7.87
C GLU A 172 -5.99 -27.07 8.24
N ASP A 173 -5.08 -26.36 7.57
CA ASP A 173 -3.65 -26.38 7.88
C ASP A 173 -3.38 -25.89 9.31
N LEU A 174 -4.06 -24.82 9.73
CA LEU A 174 -3.98 -24.29 11.08
C LEU A 174 -4.55 -25.28 12.11
N THR A 175 -5.54 -26.09 11.73
CA THR A 175 -6.09 -27.18 12.57
C THR A 175 -5.07 -28.29 12.76
N VAL A 176 -4.33 -28.65 11.72
CA VAL A 176 -3.26 -29.64 11.81
C VAL A 176 -2.10 -29.12 12.66
N GLU A 177 -1.72 -27.85 12.49
CA GLU A 177 -0.63 -27.23 13.25
C GLU A 177 -0.98 -26.99 14.72
N ILE A 178 -2.20 -26.52 15.00
CA ILE A 178 -2.71 -26.22 16.34
C ILE A 178 -4.05 -26.98 16.53
N PRO A 179 -4.01 -28.27 16.92
CA PRO A 179 -5.21 -29.10 17.06
C PRO A 179 -6.19 -28.58 18.11
N ASP A 180 -5.69 -27.98 19.18
CA ASP A 180 -6.51 -27.41 20.24
C ASP A 180 -7.18 -26.10 19.76
N THR A 181 -8.52 -26.11 19.71
CA THR A 181 -9.33 -24.97 19.27
C THR A 181 -9.07 -23.71 20.11
N GLN A 182 -8.87 -23.86 21.41
CA GLN A 182 -8.68 -22.75 22.32
C GLN A 182 -7.33 -22.06 22.08
N GLN A 183 -6.26 -22.85 21.96
CA GLN A 183 -4.93 -22.37 21.60
C GLN A 183 -4.92 -21.71 20.22
N ARG A 184 -5.70 -22.24 19.27
CA ARG A 184 -5.83 -21.64 17.94
C ARG A 184 -6.46 -20.26 17.98
N ILE A 185 -7.56 -20.10 18.71
CA ILE A 185 -8.21 -18.80 18.90
C ILE A 185 -7.23 -17.83 19.58
N ILE A 186 -6.52 -18.25 20.63
CA ILE A 186 -5.53 -17.43 21.31
C ILE A 186 -4.43 -16.98 20.34
N ALA A 187 -3.89 -17.89 19.53
CA ALA A 187 -2.88 -17.57 18.52
C ALA A 187 -3.38 -16.54 17.51
N LEU A 188 -4.62 -16.69 17.01
CA LEU A 188 -5.24 -15.73 16.08
C LEU A 188 -5.46 -14.36 16.73
N LEU A 189 -5.94 -14.31 17.98
CA LEU A 189 -6.07 -13.06 18.74
C LEU A 189 -4.71 -12.39 18.92
N GLN A 190 -3.68 -13.14 19.31
CA GLN A 190 -2.33 -12.60 19.48
C GLN A 190 -1.74 -12.07 18.17
N LEU A 191 -1.92 -12.80 17.07
CA LEU A 191 -1.48 -12.36 15.75
C LEU A 191 -2.22 -11.09 15.30
N TYR A 192 -3.54 -11.04 15.50
CA TYR A 192 -4.34 -9.85 15.19
C TYR A 192 -3.98 -8.64 16.06
N GLY A 193 -3.67 -8.87 17.33
CA GLY A 193 -3.24 -7.83 18.27
C GLY A 193 -1.84 -7.29 18.04
N ARG A 194 -1.06 -7.88 17.12
CA ARG A 194 0.33 -7.52 16.85
C ARG A 194 0.50 -6.32 15.91
N SER A 195 -0.50 -6.04 15.06
CA SER A 195 -0.44 -4.96 14.05
C SER A 195 0.15 -3.67 14.61
N LYS A 196 1.18 -3.08 14.01
CA LYS A 196 1.71 -1.81 14.54
C LYS A 196 0.79 -0.62 14.26
N GLN A 197 -0.14 -0.79 13.32
CA GLN A 197 -1.08 0.23 12.92
C GLN A 197 -2.38 0.08 13.71
N LEU A 198 -3.04 1.20 14.02
CA LEU A 198 -4.16 1.18 14.94
C LEU A 198 -5.45 0.70 14.25
N TRP A 199 -5.88 1.36 13.17
CA TRP A 199 -7.21 1.11 12.57
C TRP A 199 -7.30 1.23 11.04
N SER A 200 -6.34 1.83 10.34
CA SER A 200 -6.39 2.03 8.89
C SER A 200 -4.99 2.01 8.28
N GLY A 201 -4.91 1.75 6.97
CA GLY A 201 -3.65 1.76 6.21
C GLY A 201 -2.77 0.53 6.41
N TYR A 202 -3.27 -0.48 7.12
CA TYR A 202 -2.51 -1.70 7.40
C TYR A 202 -2.58 -2.67 6.22
N PRO A 203 -1.53 -3.47 6.00
CA PRO A 203 -1.56 -4.50 4.96
C PRO A 203 -2.70 -5.48 5.17
N SER A 204 -3.39 -5.87 4.09
CA SER A 204 -4.55 -6.76 4.14
C SER A 204 -4.30 -8.07 4.86
N TYR A 205 -3.08 -8.62 4.77
CA TYR A 205 -2.70 -9.85 5.45
C TYR A 205 -2.92 -9.79 6.98
N GLU A 206 -2.83 -8.60 7.58
CA GLU A 206 -3.08 -8.45 9.02
C GLU A 206 -4.56 -8.60 9.38
N ASN A 207 -5.48 -8.62 8.42
CA ASN A 207 -6.91 -8.87 8.63
C ASN A 207 -7.26 -10.37 8.63
N VAL A 208 -6.44 -11.21 8.04
CA VAL A 208 -6.69 -12.67 7.91
C VAL A 208 -7.02 -13.33 9.25
N PRO A 209 -6.33 -13.02 10.38
CA PRO A 209 -6.71 -13.59 11.66
C PRO A 209 -8.14 -13.21 12.10
N ALA A 210 -8.60 -12.00 11.79
CA ALA A 210 -9.97 -11.58 12.10
C ALA A 210 -11.01 -12.27 11.23
N GLU A 211 -10.68 -12.60 9.97
CA GLU A 211 -11.53 -13.39 9.08
C GLU A 211 -11.64 -14.84 9.58
N LEU A 212 -10.51 -15.45 9.97
CA LEU A 212 -10.51 -16.77 10.58
C LEU A 212 -11.23 -16.80 11.94
N LEU A 213 -11.11 -15.74 12.75
CA LEU A 213 -11.85 -15.64 14.02
C LEU A 213 -13.36 -15.64 13.82
N GLN A 214 -13.88 -15.14 12.69
CA GLN A 214 -15.32 -15.14 12.40
C GLN A 214 -15.90 -16.55 12.19
N THR A 215 -15.07 -17.56 11.94
CA THR A 215 -15.55 -18.94 11.77
C THR A 215 -15.77 -19.66 13.11
N PHE A 216 -15.38 -19.06 14.24
CA PHE A 216 -15.60 -19.61 15.58
C PHE A 216 -16.85 -19.01 16.22
N ASP A 217 -17.50 -19.81 17.06
CA ASP A 217 -18.54 -19.30 17.94
C ASP A 217 -17.99 -18.20 18.86
N PHE A 218 -18.70 -17.09 18.96
CA PHE A 218 -18.24 -15.96 19.77
C PHE A 218 -18.06 -16.33 21.26
N SER A 219 -18.89 -17.23 21.78
CA SER A 219 -18.73 -17.77 23.14
C SER A 219 -17.40 -18.50 23.31
N ALA A 220 -16.95 -19.25 22.29
CA ALA A 220 -15.65 -19.91 22.31
C ALA A 220 -14.50 -18.90 22.27
N ILE A 221 -14.67 -17.76 21.56
CA ILE A 221 -13.69 -16.67 21.56
C ILE A 221 -13.54 -16.04 22.94
N ILE A 222 -14.65 -15.72 23.60
CA ILE A 222 -14.64 -15.18 24.95
C ILE A 222 -14.04 -16.20 25.92
N GLN A 223 -14.41 -17.47 25.83
CA GLN A 223 -13.84 -18.52 26.67
C GLN A 223 -12.31 -18.62 26.46
N ALA A 224 -11.83 -18.72 25.23
CA ALA A 224 -10.41 -18.76 24.91
C ALA A 224 -9.64 -17.57 25.46
N TYR A 225 -10.22 -16.36 25.36
CA TYR A 225 -9.66 -15.17 25.97
C TYR A 225 -9.56 -15.29 27.50
N GLU A 226 -10.62 -15.73 28.17
CA GLU A 226 -10.66 -15.84 29.64
C GLU A 226 -9.61 -16.82 30.20
N TYR A 227 -9.35 -17.92 29.49
CA TYR A 227 -8.33 -18.91 29.87
C TYR A 227 -6.91 -18.58 29.39
N SER A 228 -6.74 -17.55 28.57
CA SER A 228 -5.41 -17.14 28.11
C SER A 228 -4.61 -16.47 29.24
N ASP A 229 -3.33 -16.22 28.98
CA ASP A 229 -2.49 -15.36 29.82
C ASP A 229 -2.94 -13.88 29.84
N LYS A 230 -3.93 -13.54 28.99
CA LYS A 230 -4.41 -12.20 28.71
C LYS A 230 -3.26 -11.22 28.48
N ASN A 231 -2.19 -11.65 27.82
CA ASN A 231 -1.10 -10.73 27.51
C ASN A 231 -1.58 -9.58 26.61
N TYR A 232 -0.73 -8.56 26.46
CA TYR A 232 -1.05 -7.38 25.67
C TYR A 232 -1.56 -7.71 24.25
N LYS A 233 -0.95 -8.67 23.56
CA LYS A 233 -1.33 -9.06 22.19
C LYS A 233 -2.73 -9.68 22.20
N THR A 234 -3.02 -10.57 23.14
CA THR A 234 -4.35 -11.21 23.26
C THR A 234 -5.44 -10.17 23.56
N ARG A 235 -5.20 -9.27 24.53
CA ARG A 235 -6.14 -8.16 24.85
C ARG A 235 -6.41 -7.28 23.65
N ARG A 236 -5.34 -6.83 23.00
CA ARG A 236 -5.46 -5.95 21.84
C ARG A 236 -6.14 -6.63 20.67
N GLY A 237 -5.84 -7.90 20.41
CA GLY A 237 -6.49 -8.72 19.39
C GLY A 237 -7.99 -8.79 19.59
N LEU A 238 -8.43 -9.13 20.82
CA LEU A 238 -9.85 -9.18 21.13
C LEU A 238 -10.50 -7.80 21.01
N GLY A 239 -9.86 -6.75 21.53
CA GLY A 239 -10.35 -5.38 21.41
C GLY A 239 -10.55 -4.96 19.95
N ARG A 240 -9.56 -5.22 19.08
CA ARG A 240 -9.67 -4.94 17.64
C ARG A 240 -10.79 -5.76 17.00
N PHE A 241 -10.91 -7.03 17.35
CA PHE A 241 -11.94 -7.92 16.79
C PHE A 241 -13.35 -7.43 17.14
N LEU A 242 -13.60 -7.08 18.40
CA LEU A 242 -14.89 -6.54 18.84
C LEU A 242 -15.23 -5.19 18.18
N CYS A 243 -14.20 -4.41 17.83
CA CYS A 243 -14.35 -3.11 17.18
C CYS A 243 -14.28 -3.15 15.64
N SER A 244 -14.04 -4.34 15.06
CA SER A 244 -13.99 -4.53 13.62
C SER A 244 -15.34 -4.23 12.96
N PHE A 245 -15.28 -3.84 11.69
CA PHE A 245 -16.49 -3.54 10.91
C PHE A 245 -17.43 -4.75 10.80
N GLU A 246 -16.87 -5.94 10.55
CA GLU A 246 -17.67 -7.16 10.41
C GLU A 246 -18.33 -7.57 11.73
N PHE A 247 -17.59 -7.54 12.85
CA PHE A 247 -18.19 -7.87 14.14
C PHE A 247 -19.29 -6.88 14.53
N LYS A 248 -19.14 -5.58 14.22
CA LYS A 248 -20.17 -4.56 14.48
C LYS A 248 -21.53 -4.91 13.88
N LYS A 249 -21.57 -5.53 12.69
CA LYS A 249 -22.83 -5.94 12.02
C LYS A 249 -23.62 -6.96 12.83
N GLN A 250 -22.94 -7.81 13.59
CA GLN A 250 -23.56 -8.89 14.39
C GLN A 250 -23.50 -8.68 15.90
N ARG A 251 -22.77 -7.66 16.37
CA ARG A 251 -22.50 -7.36 17.78
C ARG A 251 -23.72 -7.43 18.70
N LYS A 252 -24.87 -6.92 18.25
CA LYS A 252 -26.11 -6.89 19.06
C LYS A 252 -26.53 -8.29 19.57
N LYS A 253 -26.25 -9.35 18.80
CA LYS A 253 -26.55 -10.74 19.18
C LYS A 253 -25.70 -11.25 20.35
N TYR A 254 -24.57 -10.61 20.60
CA TYR A 254 -23.52 -11.10 21.48
C TYR A 254 -23.24 -10.19 22.68
N LEU A 255 -23.99 -9.09 22.84
CA LEU A 255 -23.78 -8.13 23.93
C LEU A 255 -23.83 -8.79 25.33
N ALA A 256 -24.71 -9.77 25.52
CA ALA A 256 -24.84 -10.50 26.78
C ALA A 256 -23.58 -11.32 27.16
N LEU A 257 -22.71 -11.63 26.18
CA LEU A 257 -21.46 -12.35 26.41
C LEU A 257 -20.28 -11.42 26.72
N ILE A 258 -20.47 -10.11 26.59
CA ILE A 258 -19.42 -9.11 26.83
C ILE A 258 -19.65 -8.51 28.21
N SER A 259 -18.81 -8.89 29.18
CA SER A 259 -18.96 -8.38 30.55
C SER A 259 -18.44 -6.94 30.70
N PRO A 260 -18.96 -6.15 31.65
CA PRO A 260 -18.41 -4.83 31.98
C PRO A 260 -16.91 -4.89 32.32
N ASN A 261 -16.48 -5.93 33.05
CA ASN A 261 -15.08 -6.13 33.41
C ASN A 261 -14.19 -6.32 32.17
N LEU A 262 -14.67 -7.09 31.18
CA LEU A 262 -13.96 -7.24 29.91
C LEU A 262 -13.80 -5.89 29.19
N THR A 263 -14.85 -5.06 29.14
CA THR A 263 -14.73 -3.74 28.50
C THR A 263 -13.76 -2.81 29.24
N GLU A 264 -13.71 -2.89 30.58
CA GLU A 264 -12.76 -2.11 31.39
C GLU A 264 -11.32 -2.55 31.14
N GLU A 265 -11.08 -3.86 31.05
CA GLU A 265 -9.76 -4.42 30.73
C GLU A 265 -9.27 -3.99 29.33
N LEU A 266 -10.14 -4.08 28.32
CA LEU A 266 -9.82 -3.64 26.96
C LEU A 266 -9.59 -2.13 26.88
N LEU A 267 -10.37 -1.34 27.64
CA LEU A 267 -10.18 0.11 27.73
C LEU A 267 -8.81 0.47 28.30
N LYS A 268 -8.38 -0.20 29.38
CA LYS A 268 -7.03 -0.03 29.96
C LYS A 268 -5.94 -0.39 28.95
N CYS A 269 -6.14 -1.46 28.17
CA CYS A 269 -5.21 -1.88 27.14
C CYS A 269 -5.01 -0.78 26.07
N PHE A 270 -6.09 -0.22 25.52
CA PHE A 270 -5.99 0.81 24.48
C PHE A 270 -5.46 2.16 25.03
N LEU A 271 -5.82 2.53 26.26
CA LEU A 271 -5.25 3.70 26.92
C LEU A 271 -3.73 3.59 27.08
N ALA A 272 -3.22 2.42 27.48
CA ALA A 272 -1.80 2.21 27.72
C ALA A 272 -0.92 2.38 26.46
N ILE A 273 -1.51 2.25 25.27
CA ILE A 273 -0.81 2.40 23.99
C ILE A 273 -1.18 3.68 23.23
N GLY A 274 -1.96 4.57 23.85
CA GLY A 274 -2.40 5.82 23.22
C GLY A 274 -3.34 5.62 22.03
N ASP A 275 -4.11 4.54 21.99
CA ASP A 275 -5.06 4.27 20.91
C ASP A 275 -6.42 4.93 21.19
N GLU A 276 -6.52 6.22 20.86
CA GLU A 276 -7.72 7.03 21.09
C GLU A 276 -8.97 6.49 20.38
N HIS A 277 -8.80 5.96 19.17
CA HIS A 277 -9.93 5.39 18.42
C HIS A 277 -10.41 4.09 19.08
N GLY A 278 -9.49 3.22 19.50
CA GLY A 278 -9.84 2.02 20.27
C GLY A 278 -10.56 2.35 21.57
N VAL A 279 -10.08 3.37 22.30
CA VAL A 279 -10.74 3.90 23.50
C VAL A 279 -12.17 4.36 23.20
N MET A 280 -12.37 5.13 22.13
CA MET A 280 -13.71 5.57 21.73
C MET A 280 -14.62 4.39 21.41
N GLU A 281 -14.15 3.41 20.63
CA GLU A 281 -14.96 2.28 20.20
C GLU A 281 -15.33 1.34 21.36
N ILE A 282 -14.41 1.11 22.31
CA ILE A 282 -14.69 0.35 23.52
C ILE A 282 -15.68 1.10 24.45
N ARG A 283 -15.59 2.44 24.56
CA ARG A 283 -16.60 3.21 25.29
C ARG A 283 -17.99 3.09 24.68
N LYS A 284 -18.10 3.15 23.35
CA LYS A 284 -19.38 2.91 22.65
C LYS A 284 -19.92 1.51 22.94
N LEU A 285 -19.04 0.50 22.94
CA LEU A 285 -19.39 -0.88 23.28
C LEU A 285 -19.90 -0.98 24.73
N ALA A 286 -19.20 -0.37 25.69
CA ALA A 286 -19.57 -0.38 27.11
C ALA A 286 -20.94 0.27 27.36
N THR A 287 -21.27 1.36 26.65
CA THR A 287 -22.59 1.99 26.73
C THR A 287 -23.70 1.08 26.18
N ALA A 288 -23.41 0.26 25.16
CA ALA A 288 -24.39 -0.65 24.56
C ALA A 288 -24.69 -1.89 25.40
N ILE A 289 -23.89 -2.19 26.42
CA ILE A 289 -24.09 -3.33 27.34
C ILE A 289 -25.03 -2.96 28.49
N LYS A 290 -25.26 -1.67 28.75
CA LYS A 290 -26.20 -1.16 29.75
C LYS A 290 -27.64 -1.20 29.24
#